data_AF-R0J7J9-F1
#
_entry.id   AF-R0J7J9-F1
#
_cell.length_a   1.000
_cell.length_b   1.000
_cell.length_c   1.000
_cell.angle_alpha   90.00
_cell.angle_beta   90.00
_cell.angle_gamma   90.00
#
_symmetry.space_group_name_H-M   'P 1'
#
loop_
_entity.id
_entity.type
_entity.pdbx_description
1 polymer ?
#
loop_
_entity_poly.entity_id
_entity_poly.type
_entity_poly.pdbx_seq_one_letter_code
_entity_poly.pdbx_strand_id
1 'polypeptide(L)'
;MSWLLACDRPEREQLKALLLAVLNFTALLIEYSFSRHLYSSIEHLTTLLASSDMQVVLAVLNLLYVFSKRSNYITRLGSDKRTPLLSRLQHLAESWGGKENGFGLAECCRDLHMMAFGDP
;
A
#
# COMPACT_ATOMS: atom_id res chain seq x y z
N MET A 1 23.94 -4.90 -2.35
CA MET A 1 23.24 -3.89 -1.54
C MET A 1 21.78 -3.96 -1.92
N SER A 2 20.90 -4.44 -1.03
CA SER A 2 19.46 -4.46 -1.30
C SER A 2 18.93 -3.04 -1.24
N TRP A 3 18.35 -2.53 -2.32
CA TRP A 3 17.67 -1.24 -2.28
C TRP A 3 16.40 -1.39 -1.43
N LEU A 4 16.23 -0.53 -0.41
CA LEU A 4 15.10 -0.53 0.50
C LEU A 4 14.54 0.89 0.58
N LEU A 5 13.20 1.01 0.65
CA LEU A 5 12.58 2.30 0.90
C LEU A 5 12.96 2.80 2.29
N ALA A 6 12.92 4.13 2.46
CA ALA A 6 13.21 4.75 3.74
C ALA A 6 12.29 4.27 4.88
N CYS A 7 11.04 3.91 4.59
CA CYS A 7 10.08 3.37 5.55
C CYS A 7 10.34 1.89 5.89
N ASP A 8 11.06 1.16 5.03
CA ASP A 8 11.31 -0.28 5.22
C ASP A 8 12.54 -0.54 6.11
N ARG A 9 13.26 0.53 6.50
CA ARG A 9 14.41 0.42 7.38
C ARG A 9 13.94 0.18 8.82
N PRO A 10 14.45 -0.85 9.52
CA PRO A 10 14.00 -1.18 10.87
C PRO A 10 14.29 -0.06 11.89
N GLU A 11 15.28 0.80 11.64
CA GLU A 11 15.56 1.95 12.50
C GLU A 11 14.54 3.09 12.35
N ARG A 12 13.61 2.99 11.39
CA ARG A 12 12.66 4.05 11.00
C ARG A 12 11.20 3.67 11.25
N GLU A 13 10.92 2.85 12.27
CA GLU A 13 9.55 2.46 12.65
C GLU A 13 8.61 3.65 12.88
N GLN A 14 9.08 4.73 13.52
CA GLN A 14 8.25 5.92 13.72
C GLN A 14 7.86 6.62 12.40
N LEU A 15 8.76 6.61 11.42
CA LEU A 15 8.47 7.15 10.08
C LEU A 15 7.43 6.28 9.37
N LYS A 16 7.53 4.96 9.50
CA LYS A 16 6.54 4.01 8.96
C LYS A 16 5.16 4.22 9.58
N ALA A 17 5.09 4.36 10.90
CA ALA A 17 3.84 4.64 11.60
C ALA A 17 3.19 5.96 11.12
N LEU A 18 3.98 7.01 10.96
CA LEU A 18 3.51 8.29 10.41
C LEU A 18 3.03 8.14 8.96
N LEU A 19 3.77 7.42 8.11
CA LEU A 19 3.38 7.14 6.74
C LEU A 19 2.01 6.44 6.68
N LEU A 20 1.82 5.39 7.47
CA LEU A 20 0.56 4.65 7.55
C LEU A 20 -0.59 5.57 8.02
N ALA A 21 -0.36 6.40 9.03
CA ALA A 21 -1.36 7.38 9.49
C ALA A 21 -1.76 8.36 8.39
N VAL A 22 -0.79 8.86 7.62
CA VAL A 22 -1.05 9.78 6.48
C VAL A 22 -1.82 9.07 5.37
N LEU A 23 -1.46 7.84 5.00
CA LEU A 23 -2.17 7.06 3.97
C LEU A 23 -3.63 6.79 4.39
N ASN A 24 -3.84 6.37 5.63
CA ASN A 24 -5.17 6.10 6.18
C ASN A 24 -6.02 7.37 6.27
N PHE A 25 -5.45 8.48 6.76
CA PHE A 25 -6.12 9.77 6.77
C PHE A 25 -6.48 10.22 5.35
N THR A 26 -5.57 10.06 4.39
CA THR A 26 -5.83 10.40 2.99
C THR A 26 -6.95 9.54 2.42
N ALA A 27 -7.03 8.25 2.76
CA ALA A 27 -8.12 7.38 2.31
C ALA A 27 -9.47 7.88 2.84
N LEU A 28 -9.56 8.25 4.12
CA LEU A 28 -10.76 8.85 4.69
C LEU A 28 -11.10 10.19 4.02
N LEU A 29 -10.10 11.04 3.80
CA LEU A 29 -10.31 12.33 3.14
C LEU A 29 -10.88 12.13 1.73
N ILE A 30 -10.32 11.23 0.93
CA ILE A 30 -10.82 10.92 -0.41
C ILE A 30 -12.19 10.26 -0.35
N GLU A 31 -12.46 9.41 0.63
CA GLU A 31 -13.77 8.79 0.77
C GLU A 31 -14.88 9.84 0.98
N TYR A 32 -14.64 10.80 1.88
CA TYR A 32 -15.66 11.75 2.34
C TYR A 32 -15.57 13.17 1.75
N SER A 33 -14.58 13.49 0.91
CA SER A 33 -14.43 14.81 0.27
C SER A 33 -14.89 14.84 -1.19
N PHE A 34 -15.35 16.00 -1.68
CA PHE A 34 -15.64 16.21 -3.10
C PHE A 34 -14.39 16.62 -3.93
N SER A 35 -13.36 17.16 -3.28
CA SER A 35 -12.14 17.69 -3.94
C SER A 35 -11.09 16.62 -4.25
N ARG A 36 -11.52 15.40 -4.56
CA ARG A 36 -10.66 14.22 -4.79
C ARG A 36 -9.67 14.41 -5.94
N HIS A 37 -10.03 15.25 -6.91
CA HIS A 37 -9.24 15.55 -8.11
C HIS A 37 -7.98 16.39 -7.82
N LEU A 38 -7.86 16.97 -6.62
CA LEU A 38 -6.69 17.77 -6.23
C LEU A 38 -5.49 16.92 -5.82
N TYR A 39 -5.67 15.61 -5.65
CA TYR A 39 -4.55 14.74 -5.31
C TYR A 39 -3.53 14.70 -6.45
N SER A 40 -2.29 15.08 -6.17
CA SER A 40 -1.23 15.22 -7.19
C SER A 40 -0.03 14.30 -6.98
N SER A 41 -0.05 13.48 -5.92
CA SER A 41 1.10 12.69 -5.44
C SER A 41 1.03 11.19 -5.77
N ILE A 42 0.33 10.81 -6.84
CA ILE A 42 0.12 9.40 -7.23
C ILE A 42 1.42 8.63 -7.53
N GLU A 43 2.46 9.33 -7.97
CA GLU A 43 3.80 8.75 -8.17
C GLU A 43 4.40 8.23 -6.87
N HIS A 44 4.17 8.89 -5.73
CA HIS A 44 4.64 8.41 -4.44
C HIS A 44 3.89 7.15 -4.01
N LEU A 45 2.58 7.06 -4.26
CA LEU A 45 1.82 5.83 -4.03
C LEU A 45 2.36 4.68 -4.89
N THR A 46 2.67 4.96 -6.16
CA THR A 46 3.24 3.96 -7.08
C THR A 46 4.60 3.45 -6.57
N THR A 47 5.45 4.34 -6.05
CA THR A 47 6.73 3.96 -5.44
C THR A 47 6.53 3.15 -4.16
N LEU A 48 5.56 3.51 -3.31
CA LEU A 48 5.28 2.80 -2.05
C LEU A 48 4.74 1.37 -2.27
N LEU A 49 4.14 1.07 -3.41
CA LEU A 49 3.82 -0.32 -3.81
C LEU A 49 5.08 -1.19 -4.00
N ALA A 50 6.28 -0.62 -3.95
CA ALA A 50 7.56 -1.33 -3.91
C ALA A 50 8.10 -1.59 -2.51
N SER A 51 7.35 -1.23 -1.47
CA SER A 51 7.72 -1.53 -0.09
C SER A 51 7.79 -3.03 0.18
N SER A 52 8.76 -3.43 1.00
CA SER A 52 8.84 -4.79 1.53
C SER A 52 7.90 -5.02 2.73
N ASP A 53 7.29 -3.97 3.29
CA ASP A 53 6.36 -4.06 4.40
C ASP A 53 4.91 -4.18 3.87
N MET A 54 4.26 -5.30 4.21
CA MET A 54 2.90 -5.60 3.75
C MET A 54 1.88 -4.57 4.21
N GLN A 55 2.03 -3.97 5.40
CA GLN A 55 1.09 -2.97 5.90
C GLN A 55 1.13 -1.71 5.03
N VAL A 56 2.32 -1.31 4.59
CA VAL A 56 2.48 -0.17 3.68
C VAL A 56 1.82 -0.46 2.34
N VAL A 57 2.09 -1.63 1.75
CA VAL A 57 1.47 -2.04 0.47
C VAL A 57 -0.06 -2.07 0.60
N LEU A 58 -0.61 -2.67 1.65
CA LEU A 58 -2.07 -2.72 1.89
C LEU A 58 -2.70 -1.34 2.09
N ALA A 59 -2.05 -0.44 2.84
CA ALA A 59 -2.55 0.92 3.04
C ALA A 59 -2.61 1.70 1.72
N VAL A 60 -1.61 1.54 0.86
CA VAL A 60 -1.60 2.14 -0.49
C VAL A 60 -2.68 1.53 -1.38
N LEU A 61 -2.82 0.20 -1.39
CA LEU A 61 -3.87 -0.49 -2.15
C LEU A 61 -5.27 -0.06 -1.71
N ASN A 62 -5.50 0.11 -0.40
CA ASN A 62 -6.76 0.62 0.13
C ASN A 62 -7.05 2.04 -0.37
N LEU A 63 -6.06 2.93 -0.34
CA LEU A 63 -6.22 4.29 -0.87
C LEU A 63 -6.55 4.29 -2.38
N LEU A 64 -5.84 3.47 -3.18
CA LEU A 64 -6.13 3.30 -4.61
C LEU A 64 -7.53 2.73 -4.86
N TYR A 65 -7.99 1.79 -4.02
CA TYR A 65 -9.35 1.26 -4.05
C TYR A 65 -10.40 2.34 -3.74
N VAL A 66 -10.16 3.19 -2.73
CA VAL A 66 -11.06 4.31 -2.44
C VAL A 66 -11.12 5.28 -3.63
N PHE A 67 -9.97 5.57 -4.26
CA PHE A 67 -9.95 6.36 -5.49
C PHE A 67 -10.78 5.73 -6.60
N SER A 68 -10.65 4.42 -6.85
CA SER A 68 -11.40 3.75 -7.93
C SER A 68 -12.90 3.68 -7.65
N LYS A 69 -13.30 3.55 -6.38
CA LYS A 69 -14.70 3.49 -5.96
C LYS A 69 -15.39 4.87 -5.94
N ARG A 70 -14.66 5.92 -5.53
CA ARG A 70 -15.24 7.25 -5.23
C ARG A 70 -14.90 8.31 -6.26
N SER A 71 -14.08 7.99 -7.28
CA SER A 71 -13.67 8.94 -8.31
C SER A 71 -13.29 8.26 -9.62
N ASN A 72 -13.30 9.03 -10.71
CA ASN A 72 -12.65 8.65 -11.98
C ASN A 72 -11.19 9.13 -12.03
N TYR A 73 -10.55 9.35 -10.88
CA TYR A 73 -9.19 9.90 -10.80
C TYR A 73 -8.20 9.05 -11.60
N ILE A 74 -8.18 7.73 -11.36
CA ILE A 74 -7.23 6.81 -11.98
C ILE A 74 -7.41 6.76 -13.51
N THR A 75 -8.65 6.80 -14.01
CA THR A 75 -8.90 6.77 -15.46
C THR A 75 -8.48 8.07 -16.16
N ARG A 76 -8.55 9.21 -15.44
CA ARG A 76 -8.13 10.53 -15.91
C ARG A 76 -6.64 10.83 -15.77
N LEU A 77 -5.86 9.95 -15.13
CA LEU A 77 -4.41 10.11 -15.06
C LEU A 77 -3.79 10.10 -16.48
N GLY A 78 -2.80 10.97 -16.67
CA GLY A 78 -1.93 10.93 -17.84
C GLY A 78 -1.24 9.57 -17.97
N SER A 79 -0.91 9.17 -19.20
CA SER A 79 -0.27 7.88 -19.47
C SER A 79 1.08 7.72 -18.76
N ASP A 80 1.80 8.83 -18.57
CA ASP A 80 3.05 8.94 -17.83
C ASP A 80 2.94 8.44 -16.37
N LYS A 81 1.80 8.67 -15.72
CA LYS A 81 1.56 8.22 -14.34
C LYS A 81 0.74 6.94 -14.27
N ARG A 82 -0.22 6.76 -15.18
CA ARG A 82 -1.14 5.63 -15.19
C ARG A 82 -0.44 4.31 -15.55
N THR A 83 0.44 4.33 -16.55
CA THR A 83 1.10 3.10 -17.03
C THR A 83 2.02 2.48 -15.97
N PRO A 84 2.91 3.23 -15.29
CA PRO A 84 3.73 2.68 -14.19
C PRO A 84 2.89 2.14 -13.04
N LEU A 85 1.80 2.84 -12.67
CA LEU A 85 0.88 2.38 -11.63
C LEU A 85 0.26 1.03 -11.98
N LEU A 86 -0.31 0.89 -13.19
CA LEU A 86 -0.92 -0.35 -13.63
C LEU A 86 0.10 -1.49 -13.76
N SER A 87 1.29 -1.21 -14.28
CA SER A 87 2.38 -2.20 -14.34
C SER A 87 2.76 -2.70 -12.94
N ARG A 88 2.86 -1.80 -11.96
CA ARG A 88 3.19 -2.20 -10.58
C ARG A 88 2.08 -3.03 -9.93
N LEU A 89 0.82 -2.66 -10.13
CA LEU A 89 -0.33 -3.42 -9.66
C LEU A 89 -0.41 -4.82 -10.31
N GLN A 90 -0.14 -4.90 -11.62
CA GLN A 90 -0.10 -6.16 -12.36
C GLN A 90 0.99 -7.08 -11.80
N HIS A 91 2.22 -6.58 -11.61
CA HIS A 91 3.29 -7.36 -11.02
C HIS A 91 2.97 -7.85 -9.60
N LEU A 92 2.32 -7.01 -8.78
CA LEU A 92 1.85 -7.41 -7.46
C LEU A 92 0.82 -8.54 -7.56
N ALA A 93 -0.15 -8.44 -8.47
CA ALA A 93 -1.17 -9.46 -8.67
C ALA A 93 -0.58 -10.79 -9.16
N GLU A 94 0.36 -10.76 -10.09
CA GLU A 94 1.07 -11.94 -10.62
C GLU A 94 1.92 -12.63 -9.56
N SER A 95 2.51 -11.84 -8.68
CA SER A 95 3.44 -12.32 -7.65
C SER A 95 2.77 -12.60 -6.30
N TRP A 96 1.48 -12.30 -6.16
CA TRP A 96 0.76 -12.38 -4.89
C TRP A 96 0.70 -13.83 -4.40
N GLY A 97 1.06 -14.06 -3.14
CA GLY A 97 1.07 -15.42 -2.57
C GLY A 97 2.25 -16.29 -2.99
N GLY A 98 3.19 -15.78 -3.79
CA GLY A 98 4.45 -16.45 -4.11
C GLY A 98 5.42 -16.46 -2.92
N LYS A 99 6.24 -17.52 -2.81
CA LYS A 99 7.23 -17.71 -1.74
C LYS A 99 8.34 -16.65 -1.72
N GLU A 100 8.65 -16.07 -2.88
CA GLU A 100 9.84 -15.22 -3.10
C GLU A 100 9.68 -13.76 -2.63
N ASN A 101 8.46 -13.25 -2.44
CA ASN A 101 8.21 -11.83 -2.14
C ASN A 101 7.76 -11.54 -0.70
N GLY A 102 7.88 -12.50 0.22
CA GLY A 102 7.56 -12.30 1.64
C GLY A 102 6.06 -12.13 1.97
N PHE A 103 5.18 -12.28 0.99
CA PHE A 103 3.72 -12.13 1.11
C PHE A 103 2.99 -13.47 0.98
N GLY A 104 3.57 -14.55 1.48
CA GLY A 104 2.98 -15.88 1.39
C GLY A 104 1.60 -15.89 2.05
N LEU A 105 0.55 -16.23 1.30
CA LEU A 105 -0.82 -16.39 1.82
C LEU A 105 -0.86 -17.31 3.05
N ALA A 106 -0.01 -18.34 3.06
CA ALA A 106 0.15 -19.24 4.20
C ALA A 106 0.65 -18.54 5.48
N GLU A 107 1.50 -17.50 5.37
CA GLU A 107 1.94 -16.68 6.50
C GLU A 107 0.80 -15.80 7.02
N CYS A 108 0.00 -15.22 6.13
CA CYS A 108 -1.17 -14.41 6.51
C CYS A 108 -2.23 -15.22 7.27
N CYS A 109 -2.30 -16.53 7.03
CA CYS A 109 -3.21 -17.44 7.73
C CYS A 109 -2.60 -18.06 9.00
N ARG A 110 -1.34 -17.76 9.34
CA ARG A 110 -0.79 -18.14 10.64
C ARG A 110 -1.37 -17.22 11.70
N ASP A 111 -2.24 -17.76 12.55
CA ASP A 111 -2.85 -17.08 13.70
C ASP A 111 -1.83 -16.68 14.77
N LEU A 112 -0.92 -15.75 14.44
CA LEU A 112 0.09 -15.20 15.35
C LEU A 112 -0.54 -14.44 16.52
N HIS A 113 -1.84 -14.13 16.46
CA HIS A 113 -2.59 -13.47 17.53
C HIS A 113 -3.37 -14.42 18.46
N MET A 114 -3.59 -15.70 18.10
CA MET A 114 -4.27 -16.65 18.99
C MET A 114 -3.34 -17.35 19.98
N MET A 115 -2.02 -17.35 19.75
CA MET A 115 -1.07 -18.04 20.65
C MET A 115 -0.63 -17.20 21.86
N ALA A 116 -0.94 -15.90 21.90
CA ALA A 116 -0.54 -15.02 23.01
C ALA A 116 -1.56 -14.98 24.17
N PHE A 117 -2.74 -15.59 24.01
CA PHE A 117 -3.85 -15.51 24.99
C PHE A 117 -4.31 -16.88 25.55
N GLY A 118 -3.50 -17.93 25.45
CA GLY A 118 -3.65 -19.14 26.24
C GLY A 118 -2.26 -19.73 26.44
N ASP A 119 -1.70 -19.88 27.63
CA ASP A 119 -2.25 -20.02 28.98
C ASP A 119 -1.04 -19.86 29.95
N PRO A 120 -1.20 -19.84 31.29
CA PRO A 120 -2.19 -20.58 32.10
C PRO A 120 -3.10 -19.75 33.01
#